data_AF-A0A7V7JKG8-F1
#
_entry.id   AF-A0A7V7JKG8-F1
#
_cell.length_a   1.000
_cell.length_b   1.000
_cell.length_c   1.000
_cell.angle_alpha   90.00
_cell.angle_beta   90.00
_cell.angle_gamma   90.00
#
_symmetry.space_group_name_H-M   'P 1'
#
loop_
_entity.id
_entity.type
_entity.pdbx_description
1 polymer ?
#
loop_
_entity_poly.entity_id
_entity_poly.type
_entity_poly.pdbx_seq_one_letter_code
_entity_poly.pdbx_strand_id
1 'polypeptide(L)'
;MEDEHDRLREMISAVSFAILNARNRAPRLDALRLLRQRFALHCRLEESIAQRAGEAWLDMLCDDHRDLLGMLDRCRPSLMDGDDALTRSLLEDFADALAHHDQAVDMPVFRLISGTQANSSL
;
A
#
# COMPACT_ATOMS: atom_id res chain seq x y z
N MET A 1 8.65 0.70 11.69
CA MET A 1 8.67 0.58 10.22
C MET A 1 8.56 -0.88 9.82
N GLU A 2 9.52 -1.75 10.12
CA GLU A 2 9.39 -3.19 9.80
C GLU A 2 8.13 -3.81 10.47
N ASP A 3 7.94 -3.58 11.78
CA ASP A 3 6.70 -3.96 12.49
C ASP A 3 5.41 -3.31 11.95
N GLU A 4 5.51 -2.14 11.29
CA GLU A 4 4.35 -1.45 10.72
C GLU A 4 3.97 -2.04 9.37
N HIS A 5 4.96 -2.31 8.52
CA HIS A 5 4.81 -2.97 7.24
C HIS A 5 4.28 -4.38 7.39
N ASP A 6 4.75 -5.14 8.38
CA ASP A 6 4.21 -6.47 8.67
C ASP A 6 2.73 -6.42 9.08
N ARG A 7 2.36 -5.46 9.96
CA ARG A 7 0.95 -5.24 10.32
C ARG A 7 0.11 -4.79 9.13
N LEU A 8 0.68 -4.00 8.22
CA LEU A 8 0.00 -3.56 7.01
C LEU A 8 -0.26 -4.74 6.07
N ARG A 9 0.74 -5.60 5.84
CA ARG A 9 0.60 -6.83 5.04
C ARG A 9 -0.43 -7.78 5.63
N GLU A 10 -0.42 -8.00 6.94
CA GLU A 10 -1.42 -8.81 7.63
C GLU A 10 -2.83 -8.26 7.41
N MET A 11 -3.01 -6.95 7.56
CA MET A 11 -4.29 -6.31 7.32
C MET A 11 -4.72 -6.41 5.86
N ILE A 12 -3.82 -6.16 4.91
CA ILE A 12 -4.11 -6.25 3.47
C ILE A 12 -4.53 -7.67 3.12
N SER A 13 -3.83 -8.68 3.63
CA SER A 13 -4.19 -10.09 3.44
C SER A 13 -5.58 -10.40 4.03
N ALA A 14 -5.86 -9.97 5.27
CA ALA A 14 -7.15 -10.18 5.90
C ALA A 14 -8.31 -9.49 5.16
N VAL A 15 -8.10 -8.27 4.68
CA VAL A 15 -9.13 -7.53 3.94
C VAL A 15 -9.32 -8.10 2.54
N SER A 16 -8.24 -8.49 1.85
CA SER A 16 -8.31 -9.18 0.56
C SER A 16 -9.07 -10.51 0.68
N PHE A 17 -8.81 -11.27 1.74
CA PHE A 17 -9.57 -12.47 2.06
C PHE A 17 -11.06 -12.16 2.26
N ALA A 18 -11.40 -11.10 3.01
CA ALA A 18 -12.79 -10.69 3.21
C ALA A 18 -13.48 -10.28 1.90
N ILE A 19 -12.78 -9.56 1.02
CA ILE A 19 -13.27 -9.18 -0.31
C ILE A 19 -13.57 -10.42 -1.16
N LEU A 20 -12.73 -11.45 -1.11
CA LEU A 20 -12.90 -12.65 -1.94
C LEU A 20 -13.93 -13.65 -1.40
N ASN A 21 -14.22 -13.64 -0.09
CA ASN A 21 -15.09 -14.64 0.54
C ASN A 21 -16.48 -14.11 0.92
N ALA A 22 -16.71 -12.80 0.89
CA ALA A 22 -18.03 -12.25 1.17
C ALA A 22 -19.02 -12.58 0.04
N ARG A 23 -20.18 -13.14 0.40
CA ARG A 23 -21.23 -13.54 -0.56
C ARG A 23 -21.92 -12.36 -1.24
N ASN A 24 -21.93 -11.20 -0.58
CA ASN A 24 -22.67 -10.03 -1.03
C ASN A 24 -21.72 -8.98 -1.59
N ARG A 25 -22.09 -8.36 -2.70
CA ARG A 25 -21.30 -7.30 -3.36
C ARG A 25 -21.04 -6.08 -2.45
N ALA A 26 -22.04 -5.62 -1.70
CA ALA A 26 -21.89 -4.41 -0.90
C ALA A 26 -20.78 -4.52 0.18
N PRO A 27 -20.72 -5.58 1.01
CA PRO A 27 -19.59 -5.82 1.91
C PRO A 27 -18.23 -5.88 1.23
N ARG A 28 -18.12 -6.43 0.02
CA ARG A 28 -16.87 -6.49 -0.75
C ARG A 28 -16.40 -5.09 -1.14
N LEU A 29 -17.31 -4.25 -1.63
CA LEU A 29 -17.03 -2.86 -1.98
C LEU A 29 -16.65 -2.03 -0.75
N ASP A 30 -17.30 -2.24 0.38
CA ASP A 30 -16.94 -1.58 1.64
C ASP A 30 -15.55 -2.01 2.14
N ALA A 31 -15.24 -3.30 2.06
CA ALA A 31 -13.92 -3.83 2.42
C ALA A 31 -12.82 -3.23 1.51
N LEU A 32 -13.04 -3.17 0.19
CA LEU A 32 -12.11 -2.52 -0.75
C LEU A 32 -11.93 -1.03 -0.43
N ARG A 33 -13.02 -0.32 -0.10
CA ARG A 33 -12.96 1.09 0.29
C ARG A 33 -12.14 1.29 1.56
N LEU A 34 -12.33 0.44 2.57
CA LEU A 34 -11.57 0.50 3.83
C LEU A 34 -10.08 0.21 3.60
N LEU A 35 -9.76 -0.80 2.78
CA LEU A 35 -8.39 -1.11 2.36
C LEU A 35 -7.71 0.10 1.75
N ARG A 36 -8.35 0.69 0.74
CA ARG A 36 -7.87 1.89 0.06
C ARG A 36 -7.67 3.07 1.01
N GLN A 37 -8.64 3.35 1.88
CA GLN A 37 -8.55 4.47 2.82
C GLN A 37 -7.39 4.31 3.79
N ARG A 38 -7.17 3.09 4.29
CA ARG A 38 -6.09 2.82 5.23
C ARG A 38 -4.72 2.82 4.55
N PHE A 39 -4.61 2.26 3.36
CA PHE A 39 -3.38 2.32 2.57
C PHE A 39 -3.01 3.77 2.21
N ALA A 40 -3.98 4.58 1.77
CA ALA A 40 -3.73 6.00 1.50
C ALA A 40 -3.28 6.79 2.75
N LEU A 41 -3.70 6.37 3.95
CA LEU A 41 -3.22 6.98 5.19
C LEU A 41 -1.76 6.61 5.48
N HIS A 42 -1.38 5.36 5.22
CA HIS A 42 0.00 4.90 5.35
C HIS A 42 0.92 5.65 4.38
N CYS A 43 0.56 5.72 3.10
CA CYS A 43 1.31 6.49 2.09
C CYS A 43 1.60 7.94 2.51
N ARG A 44 0.57 8.65 3.01
CA ARG A 44 0.74 10.03 3.49
C ARG A 44 1.69 10.14 4.69
N LEU A 45 1.71 9.14 5.57
CA LEU A 45 2.64 9.11 6.69
C LEU A 45 4.06 8.98 6.18
N GLU A 46 4.31 8.06 5.26
CA GLU A 46 5.64 7.80 4.70
C GLU A 46 6.14 8.98 3.85
N GLU A 47 5.28 9.58 3.03
CA GLU A 47 5.56 10.82 2.30
C GLU A 47 5.97 11.95 3.25
N SER A 48 5.27 12.12 4.38
CA SER A 48 5.61 13.14 5.38
C SER A 48 6.99 12.90 6.02
N ILE A 49 7.42 11.64 6.12
CA ILE A 49 8.73 11.26 6.66
C ILE A 49 9.81 11.44 5.57
N ALA A 50 9.52 11.04 4.34
CA ALA A 50 10.40 11.12 3.18
C ALA A 50 10.74 12.56 2.76
N GLN A 51 9.91 13.55 3.10
CA GLN A 51 10.24 14.97 2.97
C GLN A 51 11.63 15.32 3.56
N ARG A 52 12.08 14.58 4.57
CA ARG A 52 13.39 14.79 5.22
C ARG A 52 14.58 14.18 4.44
N ALA A 53 14.32 13.25 3.52
CA ALA A 53 15.34 12.59 2.70
C ALA A 53 15.71 13.37 1.43
N GLY A 54 14.88 14.34 1.04
CA GLY A 54 15.07 15.19 -0.14
C GLY A 54 13.94 15.05 -1.16
N GLU A 55 13.78 16.09 -2.00
CA GLU A 55 12.66 16.22 -2.96
C GLU A 55 12.60 15.07 -3.97
N ALA A 56 13.74 14.63 -4.51
CA ALA A 56 13.79 13.53 -5.46
C ALA A 56 13.27 12.19 -4.89
N TRP A 57 13.52 11.92 -3.60
CA TRP A 57 13.00 10.73 -2.95
C TRP A 57 11.50 10.83 -2.67
N LEU A 58 11.03 12.02 -2.29
CA LEU A 58 9.63 12.29 -2.08
C LEU A 58 8.83 12.11 -3.37
N ASP A 59 9.30 12.66 -4.49
CA ASP A 59 8.61 12.56 -5.79
C ASP A 59 8.48 11.09 -6.23
N MET A 60 9.58 10.34 -6.13
CA MET A 60 9.59 8.90 -6.45
C MET A 60 8.61 8.12 -5.57
N LEU A 61 8.57 8.40 -4.27
CA LEU A 61 7.67 7.75 -3.33
C LEU A 61 6.20 8.10 -3.61
N CYS A 62 5.91 9.37 -3.87
CA CYS A 62 4.56 9.84 -4.22
C CYS A 62 4.03 9.19 -5.51
N ASP A 63 4.90 9.01 -6.52
CA ASP A 63 4.52 8.37 -7.78
C ASP A 63 4.22 6.88 -7.57
N ASP A 64 5.04 6.16 -6.80
CA ASP A 64 4.81 4.74 -6.54
C ASP A 64 3.55 4.49 -5.70
N HIS A 65 3.31 5.32 -4.67
CA HIS A 65 2.06 5.29 -3.90
C HIS A 65 0.83 5.54 -4.77
N ARG A 66 0.92 6.47 -5.74
CA ARG A 66 -0.17 6.77 -6.65
C ARG A 66 -0.52 5.56 -7.51
N ASP A 67 0.49 4.84 -7.99
CA ASP A 67 0.31 3.64 -8.79
C ASP A 67 -0.32 2.50 -7.98
N LEU A 68 0.18 2.23 -6.77
CA LEU A 68 -0.39 1.23 -5.86
C LEU A 68 -1.85 1.55 -5.48
N LEU A 69 -2.14 2.82 -5.19
CA LEU A 69 -3.52 3.27 -4.96
C LEU A 69 -4.39 3.10 -6.20
N GLY A 70 -3.84 3.31 -7.39
CA GLY A 70 -4.52 3.07 -8.67
C GLY A 70 -4.87 1.59 -8.88
N MET A 71 -4.01 0.66 -8.45
CA MET A 71 -4.30 -0.78 -8.53
C MET A 71 -5.52 -1.18 -7.69
N LEU A 72 -5.66 -0.62 -6.48
CA LEU A 72 -6.86 -0.83 -5.66
C LEU A 72 -8.13 -0.26 -6.32
N ASP A 73 -8.03 0.89 -7.00
CA ASP A 73 -9.18 1.47 -7.72
C ASP A 73 -9.65 0.58 -8.87
N ARG A 74 -8.74 -0.15 -9.54
CA ARG A 74 -9.06 -1.10 -10.62
C ARG A 74 -9.86 -2.32 -10.15
N CYS A 75 -9.82 -2.66 -8.86
CA CYS A 75 -10.62 -3.75 -8.29
C CYS A 75 -12.13 -3.41 -8.23
N ARG A 76 -12.49 -2.12 -8.25
CA ARG A 76 -13.89 -1.71 -8.08
C ARG A 76 -14.78 -2.14 -9.26
N PRO A 77 -14.40 -1.92 -10.54
CA PRO A 77 -15.17 -2.44 -11.68
C PRO A 77 -15.36 -3.95 -11.63
N SER A 78 -14.31 -4.74 -11.38
CA SER A 78 -14.42 -6.21 -11.34
C SER A 78 -15.39 -6.69 -10.25
N LEU A 79 -15.38 -6.05 -9.07
CA LEU A 79 -16.37 -6.29 -8.01
C LEU A 79 -17.80 -5.89 -8.39
N MET A 80 -17.97 -4.85 -9.20
CA MET A 80 -19.27 -4.40 -9.68
C MET A 80 -19.87 -5.38 -10.69
N ASP A 81 -19.02 -5.91 -11.57
CA ASP A 81 -19.35 -6.85 -12.64
C ASP A 81 -19.46 -8.30 -12.14
N GLY A 82 -19.00 -8.58 -10.92
CA GLY A 82 -19.02 -9.92 -10.33
C GLY A 82 -17.92 -10.84 -10.87
N ASP A 83 -16.87 -10.28 -11.45
CA ASP A 83 -15.72 -11.03 -11.95
C ASP A 83 -14.74 -11.34 -10.80
N ASP A 84 -14.98 -12.46 -10.14
CA ASP A 84 -14.19 -12.91 -8.99
C ASP A 84 -12.78 -13.34 -9.39
N ALA A 85 -12.59 -13.85 -10.61
CA ALA A 85 -11.28 -14.26 -11.12
C ALA A 85 -10.40 -13.03 -11.36
N LEU A 86 -10.95 -12.01 -12.04
CA LEU A 86 -10.24 -10.75 -12.24
C LEU A 86 -9.98 -10.03 -10.91
N THR A 87 -10.97 -9.99 -10.02
CA THR A 87 -10.80 -9.38 -8.68
C THR A 87 -9.66 -10.02 -7.91
N ARG A 88 -9.56 -11.36 -7.95
CA ARG A 88 -8.46 -12.10 -7.31
C ARG A 88 -7.11 -11.73 -7.93
N SER A 89 -7.01 -11.77 -9.26
CA SER A 89 -5.78 -11.41 -9.97
C SER A 89 -5.31 -10.01 -9.61
N LEU A 90 -6.22 -9.02 -9.59
CA LEU A 90 -5.87 -7.63 -9.26
C LEU A 90 -5.41 -7.45 -7.80
N LEU A 91 -5.97 -8.22 -6.86
CA LEU A 91 -5.54 -8.19 -5.46
C LEU A 91 -4.18 -8.88 -5.26
N GLU A 92 -3.91 -9.95 -6.01
CA GLU A 92 -2.61 -10.63 -6.04
C GLU A 92 -1.54 -9.72 -6.64
N ASP A 93 -1.83 -9.09 -7.78
CA ASP A 93 -0.94 -8.11 -8.42
C ASP A 93 -0.62 -6.95 -7.46
N PHE A 94 -1.63 -6.43 -6.74
CA PHE A 94 -1.42 -5.38 -5.74
C PHE A 94 -0.52 -5.84 -4.59
N ALA A 95 -0.72 -7.06 -4.08
CA ALA A 95 0.09 -7.60 -3.00
C ALA A 95 1.56 -7.78 -3.41
N ASP A 96 1.80 -8.25 -4.63
CA ASP A 96 3.15 -8.41 -5.18
C ASP A 96 3.84 -7.05 -5.42
N ALA A 97 3.10 -6.08 -5.97
CA ALA A 97 3.60 -4.72 -6.17
C ALA A 97 3.96 -4.05 -4.83
N LEU A 98 3.13 -4.22 -3.80
CA LEU A 98 3.42 -3.71 -2.46
C LEU A 98 4.66 -4.38 -1.85
N ALA A 99 4.78 -5.71 -1.96
CA ALA A 99 5.97 -6.39 -1.45
C ALA A 99 7.26 -5.92 -2.15
N HIS A 100 7.18 -5.59 -3.45
CA HIS A 100 8.27 -4.99 -4.17
C HIS A 100 8.58 -3.57 -3.68
N HIS A 101 7.56 -2.72 -3.52
CA HIS A 101 7.67 -1.36 -2.98
C HIS A 101 8.38 -1.33 -1.63
N ASP A 102 7.94 -2.17 -0.67
CA ASP A 102 8.53 -2.26 0.66
C ASP A 102 10.05 -2.53 0.58
N GLN A 103 10.46 -3.44 -0.31
CA GLN A 103 11.85 -3.88 -0.44
C GLN A 103 12.72 -2.90 -1.22
N ALA A 104 12.19 -2.36 -2.33
CA ALA A 104 12.94 -1.59 -3.30
C ALA A 104 12.94 -0.08 -3.02
N VAL A 105 11.92 0.42 -2.34
CA VAL A 105 11.70 1.85 -2.13
C VAL A 105 11.73 2.21 -0.65
N ASP A 106 10.83 1.66 0.15
CA ASP A 106 10.69 2.08 1.55
C ASP A 106 11.90 1.73 2.39
N MET A 107 12.35 0.47 2.37
CA MET A 107 13.49 0.04 3.17
C MET A 107 14.75 0.88 2.92
N PRO A 108 15.14 1.19 1.66
CA PRO A 108 16.20 2.15 1.37
C PRO A 108 15.96 3.57 1.93
N VAL A 109 14.78 4.14 1.70
CA VAL A 109 14.42 5.49 2.16
C VAL A 109 14.49 5.59 3.68
N PHE A 110 13.91 4.65 4.40
CA PHE A 110 13.91 4.65 5.87
C PHE A 110 15.31 4.42 6.45
N ARG A 111 16.15 3.60 5.81
CA ARG A 111 17.56 3.46 6.21
C ARG A 111 18.34 4.77 6.04
N LEU A 112 18.12 5.49 4.94
CA LEU A 112 18.74 6.81 4.73
C LEU A 112 18.31 7.80 5.80
N ILE A 113 17.01 7.87 6.12
CA ILE A 113 16.48 8.78 7.14
C ILE A 113 16.99 8.41 8.55
N SER A 114 16.99 7.12 8.89
CA SER A 114 17.45 6.63 10.20
C SER A 114 18.97 6.76 10.37
N GLY A 115 19.75 6.53 9.31
CA GLY A 115 21.19 6.71 9.29
C GLY A 115 21.61 8.19 9.36
N THR A 116 20.83 9.08 8.75
CA THR A 116 21.07 10.54 8.83
C THR A 116 20.89 11.07 10.26
N GLN A 117 19.98 10.49 11.05
CA GLN A 117 19.81 10.85 12.46
C GLN A 117 21.02 10.49 13.32
N ALA A 118 21.72 9.38 13.02
CA ALA A 118 22.90 8.97 13.78
C ALA A 118 24.11 9.90 13.58
N ASN A 119 24.23 10.54 12.41
CA ASN A 119 25.34 11.44 12.08
C ASN A 119 25.07 12.93 12.40
N SER A 120 23.86 13.30 12.83
CA SER A 120 23.49 14.69 13.13
C SER A 120 23.72 15.09 14.61
N SER A 121 24.49 14.31 15.37
CA SER A 121 24.78 14.53 16.80
C SER A 121 26.24 14.90 17.09
N LEU A 122 26.91 15.64 16.20
CA LEU A 122 28.26 16.17 16.39
C LEU A 122 28.30 17.70 16.27
#